data_AF-A0A376TXL4-F1
#
_entry.id   AF-A0A376TXL4-F1
#
_cell.length_a   1.000
_cell.length_b   1.000
_cell.length_c   1.000
_cell.angle_alpha   90.00
_cell.angle_beta   90.00
_cell.angle_gamma   90.00
#
_symmetry.space_group_name_H-M   'P 1'
#
loop_
_entity.id
_entity.type
_entity.pdbx_description
1 polymer ?
#
loop_
_entity_poly.entity_id
_entity_poly.type
_entity_poly.pdbx_seq_one_letter_code
_entity_poly.pdbx_strand_id
1 'polypeptide(L)'
;MLTLAICAFIVITLTIWVSFRVSVLVFFQLGSPLYGIVSCLIPFFLIYKVAQLEKLRGFKAWLILLYGILLCLSPLLKLIE
;
A
#
# COMPACT_ATOMS: atom_id res chain seq x y z
N MET A 1 31.57 12.28 -18.79
CA MET A 1 30.40 13.17 -18.96
C MET A 1 29.07 12.48 -18.60
N LEU A 2 28.81 11.24 -19.06
CA LEU A 2 27.55 10.54 -18.79
C LEU A 2 27.22 10.40 -17.29
N THR A 3 28.18 10.00 -16.46
CA THR A 3 27.99 9.85 -15.01
C THR A 3 27.60 11.17 -14.33
N LEU A 4 28.25 12.29 -14.71
CA LEU A 4 27.91 13.62 -14.21
C LEU A 4 26.49 14.04 -14.59
N ALA A 5 26.06 13.73 -15.82
CA ALA A 5 24.70 13.98 -16.27
C ALA A 5 23.66 13.14 -15.48
N ILE A 6 23.96 11.87 -15.23
CA ILE A 6 23.10 10.98 -14.42
C ILE A 6 23.00 11.50 -12.98
N CYS A 7 24.13 11.88 -12.37
CA CYS A 7 24.14 12.44 -11.03
C CYS A 7 23.35 13.76 -10.95
N ALA A 8 23.54 14.68 -11.90
CA ALA A 8 22.79 15.93 -11.95
C ALA A 8 21.29 15.68 -12.13
N PHE A 9 20.91 14.75 -13.00
CA PHE A 9 19.52 14.37 -13.22
C PHE A 9 18.85 13.79 -11.97
N ILE A 10 19.54 12.89 -11.25
CA ILE A 10 19.05 12.30 -10.00
C ILE A 10 18.87 13.38 -8.93
N VAL A 11 19.87 14.25 -8.76
CA VAL A 11 19.82 15.34 -7.76
C VAL A 11 18.66 16.31 -8.05
N ILE A 12 18.51 16.76 -9.30
CA ILE A 12 17.42 17.67 -9.70
C ILE A 12 16.05 17.02 -9.47
N THR A 13 15.91 15.75 -9.86
CA THR A 13 14.65 14.99 -9.66
C THR A 13 14.31 14.85 -8.17
N LEU A 14 15.30 14.51 -7.33
CA LEU A 14 15.12 14.40 -5.88
C LEU A 14 14.79 15.76 -5.23
N THR A 15 15.42 16.85 -5.69
CA THR A 15 15.13 18.21 -5.21
C THR A 15 13.69 18.61 -5.53
N ILE A 16 13.23 18.42 -6.77
CA ILE A 16 11.85 18.71 -7.18
C ILE A 16 10.86 17.88 -6.35
N TRP A 17 11.16 16.60 -6.15
CA TRP A 17 10.35 15.68 -5.38
C TRP A 17 10.20 16.09 -3.91
N VAL A 18 11.31 16.50 -3.26
CA VAL A 18 11.31 16.98 -1.87
C VAL A 18 10.58 18.31 -1.69
N SER A 19 10.66 19.23 -2.67
CA SER A 19 9.91 20.49 -2.64
C SER A 19 8.40 20.27 -2.68
N PHE A 20 7.94 19.15 -3.24
CA PHE A 20 6.53 18.77 -3.39
C PHE A 20 5.94 18.04 -2.17
N ARG A 21 6.42 18.31 -0.94
CA ARG A 21 6.12 17.59 0.33
C ARG A 21 4.70 17.05 0.50
N VAL A 22 3.68 17.74 -0.03
CA VAL A 22 2.28 17.31 -0.06
C VAL A 22 2.05 16.00 -0.84
N SER A 23 2.68 15.83 -2.01
CA SER A 23 2.48 14.62 -2.84
C SER A 23 3.09 13.37 -2.21
N VAL A 24 4.24 13.47 -1.54
CA VAL A 24 4.93 12.32 -0.94
C VAL A 24 4.18 11.77 0.27
N LEU A 25 3.66 12.65 1.13
CA LEU A 25 2.87 12.25 2.30
C LEU A 25 1.60 11.52 1.87
N VAL A 26 0.89 12.04 0.86
CA VAL A 26 -0.30 11.41 0.30
C VAL A 26 0.05 10.08 -0.39
N PHE A 27 1.17 9.99 -1.11
CA PHE A 27 1.63 8.73 -1.70
C PHE A 27 1.94 7.67 -0.65
N PHE A 28 2.55 8.06 0.48
CA PHE A 28 2.79 7.16 1.60
C PHE A 28 1.48 6.76 2.31
N GLN A 29 0.56 7.72 2.51
CA GLN A 29 -0.75 7.48 3.09
C GLN A 29 -1.63 6.59 2.22
N LEU A 30 -1.51 6.66 0.89
CA LEU A 30 -2.21 5.82 -0.06
C LEU A 30 -1.50 4.48 -0.30
N GLY A 31 -0.17 4.44 -0.19
CA GLY A 31 0.62 3.22 -0.35
C GLY A 31 0.29 2.16 0.70
N SER A 32 0.03 2.57 1.94
CA SER A 32 -0.38 1.65 3.02
C SER A 32 -1.74 0.96 2.78
N PRO A 33 -2.84 1.67 2.47
CA PRO A 33 -4.12 1.06 2.12
C PRO A 33 -4.06 0.30 0.79
N LEU A 34 -3.32 0.79 -0.20
CA LEU A 34 -3.10 0.05 -1.45
C LEU A 34 -2.43 -1.30 -1.19
N TYR A 35 -1.39 -1.34 -0.36
CA TYR A 35 -0.74 -2.59 0.02
C TYR A 35 -1.69 -3.51 0.80
N GLY A 36 -2.49 -2.96 1.72
CA GLY A 36 -3.53 -3.70 2.45
C GLY A 36 -4.58 -4.32 1.51
N ILE A 37 -5.06 -3.57 0.52
CA ILE A 37 -6.01 -4.04 -0.49
C ILE A 37 -5.36 -5.11 -1.36
N VAL A 38 -4.16 -4.87 -1.88
CA VAL A 38 -3.49 -5.82 -2.78
C VAL A 38 -3.13 -7.12 -2.04
N SER A 39 -2.68 -7.02 -0.79
CA SER A 39 -2.21 -8.17 -0.01
C SER A 39 -3.36 -8.94 0.68
N CYS A 40 -4.44 -8.29 1.12
CA CYS A 40 -5.55 -8.96 1.82
C CYS A 40 -6.81 -9.17 0.96
N LEU A 41 -7.16 -8.23 0.07
CA LEU A 41 -8.41 -8.32 -0.70
C LEU A 41 -8.30 -9.33 -1.86
N ILE A 42 -7.14 -9.42 -2.52
CA ILE A 42 -6.88 -10.44 -3.57
C ILE A 42 -7.00 -11.87 -3.04
N PRO A 43 -6.31 -12.29 -1.96
CA PRO A 43 -6.45 -13.66 -1.46
C PRO A 43 -7.85 -13.93 -0.91
N PHE A 44 -8.51 -12.94 -0.32
CA PHE A 44 -9.92 -13.08 0.08
C PHE A 44 -10.83 -13.35 -1.13
N PHE A 45 -10.65 -12.59 -2.20
CA PHE A 45 -11.40 -12.78 -3.45
C PHE A 45 -11.10 -14.14 -4.10
N LEU A 46 -9.84 -14.58 -4.09
CA LEU A 46 -9.43 -15.90 -4.58
C LEU A 46 -10.07 -17.04 -3.77
N ILE A 47 -10.14 -16.93 -2.44
CA ILE A 47 -10.80 -17.92 -1.57
C ILE A 47 -12.31 -17.97 -1.86
N TYR A 48 -12.94 -16.83 -2.15
CA TYR A 48 -14.37 -16.77 -2.44
C TYR A 48 -14.70 -17.33 -3.83
N LYS A 49 -13.80 -17.14 -4.80
CA LYS A 49 -14.03 -17.51 -6.21
C LYS A 49 -13.60 -18.94 -6.54
N VAL A 50 -12.72 -19.56 -5.74
CA VAL A 50 -12.17 -20.91 -5.99
C VAL A 50 -12.65 -21.89 -4.92
N ALA A 51 -13.54 -22.81 -5.30
CA ALA A 51 -14.12 -23.83 -4.41
C ALA A 51 -13.09 -24.76 -3.73
N GLN A 52 -11.90 -24.95 -4.33
CA GLN A 52 -10.81 -25.76 -3.77
C GLN A 52 -10.26 -25.19 -2.44
N LEU A 53 -10.50 -23.90 -2.16
CA LEU A 53 -10.10 -23.25 -0.91
C LEU A 53 -11.25 -23.10 0.10
N GLU A 54 -12.44 -23.69 -0.14
CA GLU A 54 -13.54 -23.66 0.85
C GLU A 54 -13.15 -24.24 2.20
N LYS A 55 -12.19 -25.18 2.24
CA LYS A 55 -11.64 -25.72 3.49
C LYS A 55 -10.88 -24.67 4.32
N LEU A 56 -10.39 -23.59 3.70
CA LEU A 56 -9.80 -22.41 4.34
C LEU A 56 -10.79 -21.24 4.50
N ARG A 57 -12.01 -21.33 3.94
CA ARG A 57 -13.12 -20.36 4.09
C ARG A 57 -13.76 -20.45 5.48
N GLY A 58 -12.92 -20.60 6.51
CA GLY A 58 -13.28 -20.50 7.91
C GLY A 58 -12.83 -19.16 8.50
N PHE A 59 -12.69 -19.13 9.82
CA PHE A 59 -12.34 -17.94 10.61
C PHE A 59 -11.09 -17.18 10.12
N LYS A 60 -10.16 -17.88 9.46
CA LYS A 60 -8.95 -17.28 8.88
C LYS A 60 -9.24 -16.27 7.76
N ALA A 61 -10.20 -16.54 6.88
CA ALA A 61 -10.55 -15.60 5.81
C ALA A 61 -11.17 -14.31 6.37
N TRP A 62 -11.97 -14.43 7.44
CA TRP A 62 -12.56 -13.30 8.15
C TRP A 62 -11.50 -12.45 8.86
N LEU A 63 -10.50 -13.09 9.49
CA LEU A 63 -9.35 -12.41 10.09
C LEU A 63 -8.52 -11.64 9.06
N ILE A 64 -8.29 -12.18 7.86
CA ILE A 64 -7.56 -11.50 6.78
C ILE A 64 -8.32 -10.25 6.31
N LEU A 65 -9.64 -10.36 6.14
CA LEU A 65 -10.49 -9.22 5.78
C LEU A 65 -10.44 -8.13 6.88
N LEU A 66 -10.56 -8.52 8.14
CA LEU A 66 -10.48 -7.61 9.29
C LEU A 66 -9.12 -6.89 9.34
N TYR A 67 -8.02 -7.62 9.13
CA TYR A 67 -6.68 -7.05 9.11
C TYR A 67 -6.48 -6.07 7.96
N GLY A 68 -7.00 -6.39 6.77
CA GLY A 68 -6.95 -5.49 5.60
C GLY A 68 -7.71 -4.19 5.84
N ILE A 69 -8.89 -4.24 6.47
CA ILE A 69 -9.67 -3.06 6.85
C ILE A 69 -8.92 -2.23 7.91
N LEU A 70 -8.33 -2.90 8.91
CA LEU A 70 -7.56 -2.25 9.97
C LEU A 70 -6.29 -1.55 9.44
N LEU A 71 -5.61 -2.15 8.46
CA LEU A 71 -4.49 -1.55 7.72
C LEU A 71 -4.92 -0.33 6.90
N CYS A 72 -6.10 -0.38 6.26
CA CYS A 72 -6.67 0.77 5.57
C CYS A 72 -7.07 1.92 6.53
N LEU A 73 -7.47 1.60 7.76
CA LEU A 73 -7.82 2.58 8.79
C LEU A 73 -6.59 3.17 9.51
N SER A 74 -5.42 2.52 9.45
CA SER A 74 -4.17 3.02 10.04
C SER A 74 -3.80 4.46 9.64
N PRO A 75 -3.88 4.88 8.35
CA PRO A 75 -3.64 6.28 7.99
C PRO A 75 -4.67 7.26 8.56
N LEU A 76 -5.91 6.83 8.83
CA LEU A 76 -6.95 7.67 9.45
C LEU A 76 -6.73 7.85 10.95
N LEU A 77 -6.27 6.80 11.65
CA LEU A 77 -5.87 6.87 13.05
C LEU A 77 -4.70 7.84 13.26
N LYS A 78 -3.71 7.83 12.34
CA LYS A 78 -2.57 8.75 12.33
C LYS A 78 -2.92 10.21 11.99
N LEU A 79 -4.16 10.46 11.57
CA LEU A 79 -4.73 11.78 11.27
C LEU A 79 -5.58 12.32 12.44
N ILE A 80 -5.96 11.46 13.38
CA ILE A 80 -6.73 11.77 14.59
C ILE A 80 -5.83 12.00 15.80
N GLU A 81 -4.62 11.44 15.80
CA GLU A 81 -3.51 11.75 16.72
C GLU A 81 -2.72 12.97 16.25
#